data_AF-A0A2D8EI70-F1
#
_entry.id   AF-A0A2D8EI70-F1
#
_cell.length_a   1.000
_cell.length_b   1.000
_cell.length_c   1.000
_cell.angle_alpha   90.00
_cell.angle_beta   90.00
_cell.angle_gamma   90.00
#
_symmetry.space_group_name_H-M   'P 1'
#
loop_
_entity.id
_entity.type
_entity.pdbx_description
1 polymer ?
#
loop_
_entity_poly.entity_id
_entity_poly.type
_entity_poly.pdbx_seq_one_letter_code
_entity_poly.pdbx_strand_id
1 'polypeptide(L)'
;MARSRTTEFDASEVITSEIIRIIERGVLPWRKPWTAGGSSRPLRVGGEPYQGVNNFLLTMRTVMAGHSSPFWMTLPQANALDAKVRKGEKSSVVVYYGQSRKDAGGD
;
A
#
# COMPACT_ATOMS: atom_id res chain seq x y z
N MET A 1 -10.98 29.28 22.52
CA MET A 1 -11.61 28.13 21.83
C MET A 1 -10.51 27.17 21.43
N ALA A 2 -10.50 25.94 21.96
CA ALA A 2 -9.46 24.96 21.65
C ALA A 2 -9.66 24.45 20.22
N ARG A 3 -8.61 24.53 19.38
CA ARG A 3 -8.60 23.90 18.05
C ARG A 3 -8.71 22.40 18.24
N SER A 4 -9.73 21.79 17.67
CA SER A 4 -9.89 20.33 17.61
C SER A 4 -8.63 19.71 16.98
N ARG A 5 -8.00 18.74 17.65
CA ARG A 5 -6.94 17.92 17.04
C ARG A 5 -7.54 17.22 15.82
N THR A 6 -7.09 17.58 14.63
CA THR A 6 -7.28 16.75 13.44
C THR A 6 -6.72 15.37 13.77
N THR A 7 -7.55 14.33 13.76
CA THR A 7 -7.09 12.96 13.96
C THR A 7 -6.05 12.67 12.88
N GLU A 8 -4.77 12.54 13.27
CA GLU A 8 -3.72 12.15 12.35
C GLU A 8 -4.05 10.76 11.80
N PHE A 9 -3.90 10.56 10.49
CA PHE A 9 -4.12 9.27 9.86
C PHE A 9 -3.08 8.26 10.38
N ASP A 10 -3.52 7.32 11.23
CA ASP A 10 -2.65 6.23 11.69
C ASP A 10 -2.68 5.08 10.69
N ALA A 11 -1.61 4.98 9.90
CA ALA A 11 -1.44 3.89 8.95
C ALA A 11 -1.47 2.51 9.62
N SER A 12 -0.99 2.41 10.86
CA SER A 12 -0.92 1.15 11.62
C SER A 12 -2.31 0.66 11.96
N GLU A 13 -3.18 1.56 12.42
CA GLU A 13 -4.58 1.26 12.75
C GLU A 13 -5.37 0.82 11.51
N VAL A 14 -5.19 1.52 10.39
CA VAL A 14 -5.86 1.21 9.12
C VAL A 14 -5.44 -0.18 8.60
N ILE A 15 -4.13 -0.48 8.63
CA ILE A 15 -3.62 -1.78 8.20
C ILE A 15 -4.13 -2.89 9.13
N THR A 16 -4.09 -2.65 10.44
CA THR A 16 -4.51 -3.64 11.45
C THR A 16 -6.00 -3.96 11.32
N SER A 17 -6.85 -2.93 11.20
CA SER A 17 -8.28 -3.11 11.00
C SER A 17 -8.61 -3.85 9.70
N GLU A 18 -7.87 -3.59 8.62
CA GLU A 18 -8.02 -4.35 7.37
C GLU A 18 -7.67 -5.82 7.54
N ILE A 19 -6.56 -6.14 8.23
CA ILE A 19 -6.15 -7.52 8.52
C ILE A 19 -7.20 -8.23 9.37
N ILE A 20 -7.71 -7.58 10.41
CA ILE A 20 -8.78 -8.13 11.26
C ILE A 20 -10.00 -8.47 10.41
N ARG A 21 -10.45 -7.55 9.55
CA ARG A 21 -11.61 -7.77 8.68
C ARG A 21 -11.43 -8.97 7.73
N ILE A 22 -10.20 -9.23 7.30
CA ILE A 22 -9.90 -10.37 6.41
C ILE A 22 -9.94 -11.68 7.21
N ILE A 23 -9.41 -11.67 8.43
CA ILE A 23 -9.45 -12.81 9.36
C ILE A 23 -10.91 -13.15 9.72
N GLU A 24 -11.74 -12.15 10.00
CA GLU A 24 -13.17 -12.31 10.30
C GLU A 24 -13.95 -12.97 9.17
N ARG A 25 -13.50 -12.81 7.91
CA ARG A 25 -14.08 -13.50 6.75
C ARG A 25 -13.64 -14.97 6.64
N GLY A 26 -12.93 -15.49 7.64
CA GLY A 26 -12.41 -16.86 7.67
C GLY A 26 -11.15 -17.07 6.83
N VAL A 27 -10.54 -16.00 6.31
CA VAL A 27 -9.32 -16.08 5.49
C VAL A 27 -8.13 -15.69 6.36
N LEU A 28 -7.23 -16.63 6.63
CA LEU A 28 -5.96 -16.34 7.28
C LEU A 28 -4.98 -15.82 6.21
N PRO A 29 -4.64 -14.52 6.19
CA PRO A 29 -3.93 -13.93 5.06
C PRO A 29 -2.50 -14.49 4.92
N TRP A 30 -1.83 -14.86 6.00
CA TRP A 30 -0.51 -15.52 5.95
C TRP A 30 -0.56 -17.00 5.52
N ARG A 31 -1.73 -17.63 5.49
CA ARG A 31 -1.90 -19.06 5.10
C ARG A 31 -2.42 -19.24 3.68
N LYS A 32 -2.89 -18.19 3.00
CA LYS A 32 -3.24 -18.29 1.59
C LYS A 32 -1.98 -18.73 0.84
N PRO A 33 -1.99 -19.81 0.03
CA PRO A 33 -0.85 -20.14 -0.79
C PRO A 33 -0.80 -19.03 -1.84
N TRP A 34 -0.03 -17.99 -1.54
CA TRP A 34 0.43 -17.01 -2.51
C TRP A 34 1.23 -17.83 -3.52
N THR A 35 0.52 -18.41 -4.48
CA THR A 35 1.03 -19.47 -5.34
C THR A 35 2.22 -18.89 -6.05
N ALA A 36 3.38 -19.51 -5.85
CA ALA A 36 4.67 -19.13 -6.42
C ALA A 36 4.72 -19.35 -7.96
N GLY A 37 3.60 -19.21 -8.66
CA GLY A 37 3.42 -19.60 -10.06
C GLY A 37 2.89 -18.50 -10.98
N GLY A 38 2.78 -17.24 -10.53
CA GLY A 38 2.34 -16.18 -11.46
C GLY A 38 2.35 -14.74 -10.95
N SER A 39 2.28 -14.50 -9.63
CA SER A 39 2.41 -13.15 -9.11
C SER A 39 3.85 -12.92 -8.66
N SER A 40 4.65 -12.40 -9.59
CA SER A 40 5.92 -11.76 -9.25
C SER A 40 5.70 -10.79 -8.09
N ARG A 41 6.67 -10.73 -7.16
CA ARG A 41 6.66 -9.84 -6.01
C ARG A 41 6.18 -8.44 -6.42
N PRO A 42 5.35 -7.74 -5.63
CA PRO A 42 4.92 -6.38 -5.95
C PRO A 42 6.13 -5.51 -6.28
N LEU A 43 6.10 -4.88 -7.44
CA LEU A 43 7.18 -4.04 -7.95
C LEU A 43 6.76 -2.58 -7.91
N ARG A 44 7.72 -1.71 -7.63
CA ARG A 44 7.59 -0.27 -7.87
C ARG A 44 7.61 -0.01 -9.37
N VAL A 45 7.21 1.20 -9.79
CA VAL A 45 7.31 1.66 -11.19
C VAL A 45 8.70 1.44 -11.79
N GLY A 46 9.76 1.60 -10.99
CA GLY A 46 11.14 1.38 -11.43
C GLY A 46 11.59 -0.08 -11.49
N GLY A 47 10.70 -1.05 -11.25
CA GLY A 47 11.03 -2.49 -11.26
C GLY A 47 11.58 -3.03 -9.93
N GLU A 48 11.86 -2.15 -8.96
CA GLU A 48 12.35 -2.56 -7.64
C GLU A 48 11.27 -3.24 -6.79
N PRO A 49 11.55 -4.40 -6.18
CA PRO A 49 10.57 -5.09 -5.35
C PRO A 49 10.29 -4.36 -4.04
N TYR A 50 9.04 -4.37 -3.59
CA TYR A 50 8.69 -3.92 -2.25
C TYR A 50 9.26 -4.86 -1.18
N GLN A 51 9.59 -4.30 -0.02
CA GLN A 51 10.21 -5.01 1.10
C GLN A 51 9.34 -4.94 2.36
N GLY A 52 9.58 -5.87 3.28
CA GLY A 52 8.93 -5.92 4.59
C GLY A 52 7.40 -6.04 4.50
N VAL A 53 6.70 -5.30 5.36
CA VAL A 53 5.23 -5.33 5.47
C VAL A 53 4.53 -4.93 4.16
N ASN A 54 5.12 -4.02 3.38
CA ASN A 54 4.52 -3.58 2.12
C ASN A 54 4.45 -4.70 1.08
N ASN A 55 5.44 -5.60 1.05
CA ASN A 55 5.40 -6.76 0.17
C ASN A 55 4.17 -7.63 0.48
N PHE A 56 3.96 -7.92 1.77
CA PHE A 56 2.82 -8.71 2.23
C PHE A 56 1.48 -8.04 1.90
N LEU A 57 1.32 -6.76 2.25
CA LEU A 57 0.07 -6.02 2.04
C LEU A 57 -0.28 -5.88 0.56
N LEU A 58 0.70 -5.53 -0.29
CA LEU A 58 0.46 -5.37 -1.72
C LEU A 58 0.22 -6.70 -2.42
N THR A 59 0.89 -7.78 -1.99
CA THR A 59 0.60 -9.13 -2.49
C THR A 59 -0.83 -9.52 -2.17
N MET A 60 -1.25 -9.31 -0.92
CA MET A 60 -2.61 -9.56 -0.48
C MET A 60 -3.63 -8.78 -1.33
N ARG A 61 -3.37 -7.49 -1.54
CA ARG A 61 -4.24 -6.64 -2.34
C ARG A 61 -4.31 -7.08 -3.81
N THR A 62 -3.17 -7.39 -4.43
CA THR A 62 -3.07 -7.84 -5.82
C THR A 62 -3.97 -9.06 -6.04
N VAL A 63 -3.90 -10.04 -5.15
CA VAL A 63 -4.68 -11.28 -5.25
C VAL A 63 -6.16 -11.06 -4.90
N MET A 64 -6.46 -10.25 -3.88
CA MET A 64 -7.85 -9.98 -3.48
C MET A 64 -8.63 -9.18 -4.53
N ALA A 65 -7.95 -8.26 -5.22
CA ALA A 65 -8.53 -7.47 -6.30
C ALA A 65 -8.46 -8.17 -7.66
N GLY A 66 -7.75 -9.30 -7.77
CA GLY A 66 -7.59 -10.04 -9.03
C GLY A 66 -6.74 -9.30 -10.07
N HIS A 67 -5.79 -8.46 -9.64
CA HIS A 67 -4.89 -7.77 -10.54
C HIS A 67 -3.87 -8.74 -11.16
N SER A 68 -3.68 -8.66 -12.47
CA SER A 68 -2.70 -9.46 -13.21
C SER A 68 -1.30 -8.85 -13.20
N SER A 69 -1.21 -7.52 -13.08
CA SER A 69 0.07 -6.80 -13.04
C SER A 69 0.62 -6.72 -11.61
N PRO A 70 1.93 -6.95 -11.41
CA PRO A 70 2.60 -6.79 -10.12
C PRO A 70 3.01 -5.34 -9.83
N PHE A 71 2.84 -4.42 -10.78
CA PHE A 71 3.34 -3.04 -10.66
C PHE A 71 2.40 -2.17 -9.85
N TRP A 72 2.96 -1.48 -8.87
CA TRP A 72 2.28 -0.49 -8.04
C TRP A 72 2.90 0.88 -8.27
N MET A 73 2.04 1.89 -8.37
CA MET A 73 2.44 3.26 -8.64
C MET A 73 1.56 4.26 -7.91
N THR A 74 2.12 5.42 -7.63
CA THR A 74 1.37 6.55 -7.09
C THR A 74 0.65 7.31 -8.20
N LEU A 75 -0.38 8.08 -7.85
CA LEU A 75 -1.11 8.89 -8.84
C LEU A 75 -0.19 9.90 -9.58
N PRO A 76 0.75 10.61 -8.92
CA PRO A 76 1.70 11.45 -9.63
C PRO A 76 2.58 10.68 -10.62
N GLN A 77 3.00 9.45 -10.27
CA GLN A 77 3.80 8.60 -11.17
C GLN A 77 2.98 8.16 -12.39
N ALA A 78 1.70 7.82 -12.21
CA ALA A 78 0.82 7.50 -13.32
C ALA A 78 0.64 8.70 -14.26
N ASN A 79 0.38 9.89 -13.70
CA ASN A 79 0.21 11.11 -14.48
C ASN A 79 1.48 11.49 -15.25
N ALA A 80 2.67 11.25 -14.68
CA ALA A 80 3.95 11.48 -15.35
C ALA A 80 4.17 10.57 -16.57
N LEU A 81 3.49 9.42 -16.61
CA LEU A 81 3.50 8.49 -17.74
C LEU A 81 2.31 8.70 -18.70
N ASP A 82 1.61 9.84 -18.57
CA ASP A 82 0.35 10.15 -19.28
C ASP A 82 -0.74 9.07 -19.09
N ALA A 83 -0.66 8.31 -18.00
CA ALA A 83 -1.63 7.30 -17.62
C ALA A 83 -2.68 7.89 -16.67
N LYS A 84 -3.91 7.38 -16.75
CA LYS A 84 -5.03 7.80 -15.89
C LYS A 84 -5.56 6.63 -15.08
N VAL A 85 -5.77 6.86 -13.77
CA VAL A 85 -6.44 5.91 -12.89
C VAL A 85 -7.92 5.86 -13.25
N ARG A 86 -8.47 4.66 -13.40
CA ARG A 86 -9.88 4.46 -13.74
C ARG A 86 -10.79 4.98 -12.63
N LYS A 87 -11.93 5.57 -13.00
CA LYS A 87 -12.90 6.08 -12.04
C LYS A 87 -13.44 4.95 -11.16
N GLY A 88 -13.40 5.14 -9.85
CA GLY A 88 -13.90 4.16 -8.87
C GLY A 88 -12.82 3.24 -8.29
N GLU A 89 -11.60 3.27 -8.83
CA GLU A 89 -10.48 2.53 -8.26
C GLU A 89 -10.06 3.08 -6.90
N LYS A 90 -9.60 2.19 -6.02
CA LYS A 90 -9.17 2.52 -4.65
C LYS A 90 -7.67 2.30 -4.52
N SER A 91 -6.98 3.29 -3.94
CA SER A 91 -5.56 3.18 -3.60
C SER A 91 -5.34 2.19 -2.45
N SER A 92 -4.07 1.82 -2.25
CA SER A 92 -3.63 1.00 -1.13
C SER A 92 -2.58 1.74 -0.32
N VAL A 93 -2.65 1.57 1.00
CA VAL A 93 -1.73 2.21 1.94
C VAL A 93 -0.43 1.44 1.93
N VAL A 94 0.68 2.17 1.86
CA VAL A 94 2.04 1.63 2.01
C VAL A 94 2.74 2.44 3.09
N VAL A 95 3.57 1.78 3.89
CA VAL A 95 4.27 2.41 5.01
C VAL A 95 5.74 2.57 4.67
N TYR A 96 6.26 3.79 4.82
CA TYR A 96 7.68 4.06 4.73
C TYR A 96 8.21 4.41 6.11
N TYR A 97 9.25 3.71 6.53
CA TYR A 97 9.99 4.00 7.76
C TYR A 97 11.34 4.59 7.38
N GLY A 98 11.63 5.77 7.90
CA GLY A 98 12.90 6.45 7.70
C GLY A 98 13.01 7.65 8.62
N GLN A 99 14.24 8.07 8.90
CA GLN A 99 14.47 9.31 9.63
C GLN A 99 14.40 10.47 8.63
N SER A 100 13.41 11.35 8.79
CA SER A 100 13.42 12.62 8.07
C SER A 100 14.30 13.58 8.85
N ARG A 101 15.42 14.01 8.26
CA ARG A 101 16.10 15.21 8.75
C ARG A 101 15.19 16.38 8.39
N LYS A 102 14.61 17.04 9.39
CA LYS A 102 14.06 18.39 9.17
C LYS A 102 15.28 19.29 9.08
N ASP A 103 15.56 19.81 7.90
CA ASP A 103 16.50 20.91 7.79
C ASP A 103 15.86 22.12 8.49
N ALA A 104 16.38 22.43 9.67
CA ALA A 104 16.09 23.68 10.34
C ALA A 104 16.94 24.75 9.67
N GLY A 105 16.36 25.53 8.74
CA GLY A 105 17.00 26.76 8.29
C GLY A 105 16.56 27.26 6.92
N GLY A 106 16.12 28.51 6.90
CA GLY A 106 16.01 29.36 5.72
C GLY A 106 14.91 30.40 5.89
N ASP A 107 15.29 31.54 6.49
CA ASP A 107 14.62 32.86 6.59
C ASP A 107 13.37 33.12 5.71
#